data_AF-R6CFV4-F1
#
_entry.id   AF-R6CFV4-F1
#
_cell.length_a   1.000
_cell.length_b   1.000
_cell.length_c   1.000
_cell.angle_alpha   90.00
_cell.angle_beta   90.00
_cell.angle_gamma   90.00
#
_symmetry.space_group_name_H-M   'P 1'
#
loop_
_entity.id
_entity.type
_entity.pdbx_description
1 polymer ?
#
loop_
_entity_poly.entity_id
_entity_poly.type
_entity_poly.pdbx_seq_one_letter_code
_entity_poly.pdbx_strand_id
1 'polypeptide(L)'
;MKQLVLILFFLCTICTELSAQKNITSLSPTINIKGVVKEDIREIKAGTPFTLQRFVKLTQYQPSDPNYRQAVLIVNGQQQGVGLNDMYKLEFTPTDPNTFWLAAQINSRLVQYYETKGLQETMRKEMENEANTYLDELEKAGMIYEDAAMEDYVHCIMLSMIPKEFIAERYGMPYIRILKSPNPDILMLSNNCMLVSSGLLTLLDTEDELFGMLARETAHYVLDHAVITVNKNINRANRAAFWGGVADVAGLAIEAALYNKYENYVPGAIFTTNAIVQTLVNYDIYNRMGLDYSKQQEKEADDVAVQFMQFMKKDPSALISAQNKILQYYLEIKDKSVLEKYGIYSSLEERLTRLQKKYPLKETGKDPIYLKRTSGLISFSAAMMEYNRDYIQAMKLAQKNINNKMASSDDYVVMAKCIMKQDNSAESNLNSWEMLKKAESLGEFSNVNISKQKILLLLRDNKQKDAVAEVNQYIQMLNDIKQTPHSETDELWLAKEYHWATTLMKQLYIL
;
A
#
# COMPACT_ATOMS: atom_id res chain seq x y z
N MET A 1 17.18 33.50 -48.59
CA MET A 1 17.46 32.07 -48.33
C MET A 1 17.67 31.72 -46.84
N LYS A 2 17.42 32.60 -45.86
CA LYS A 2 17.47 32.25 -44.42
C LYS A 2 16.11 32.23 -43.71
N GLN A 3 15.04 32.72 -44.34
CA GLN A 3 13.66 32.66 -43.81
C GLN A 3 12.82 31.50 -44.35
N LEU A 4 13.27 30.82 -45.43
CA LEU A 4 12.60 29.62 -45.98
C LEU A 4 13.06 28.31 -45.30
N VAL A 5 14.24 28.30 -44.66
CA VAL A 5 14.78 27.11 -43.98
C VAL A 5 14.15 26.92 -42.59
N LEU A 6 13.72 28.00 -41.92
CA LEU A 6 13.06 27.90 -40.61
C LEU A 6 11.60 27.37 -40.71
N ILE A 7 10.92 27.63 -41.82
CA ILE A 7 9.54 27.14 -42.04
C ILE A 7 9.56 25.65 -42.44
N LEU A 8 10.60 25.18 -43.16
CA LEU A 8 10.74 23.76 -43.45
C LEU A 8 11.15 22.93 -42.22
N PHE A 9 11.90 23.49 -41.27
CA PHE A 9 12.23 22.78 -40.03
C PHE A 9 11.03 22.67 -39.07
N PHE A 10 10.08 23.62 -39.12
CA PHE A 10 8.82 23.52 -38.38
C PHE A 10 7.76 22.63 -39.06
N LEU A 11 7.87 22.38 -40.37
CA LEU A 11 7.00 21.44 -41.08
C LEU A 11 7.52 19.99 -41.04
N CYS A 12 8.79 19.76 -40.74
CA CYS A 12 9.34 18.40 -40.54
C CYS A 12 9.30 17.91 -39.09
N THR A 13 9.05 18.76 -38.09
CA THR A 13 8.81 18.33 -36.70
C THR A 13 7.33 18.06 -36.39
N ILE A 14 6.41 18.35 -37.31
CA ILE A 14 4.98 18.02 -37.19
C ILE A 14 4.65 16.65 -37.84
N CYS A 15 5.59 16.02 -38.54
CA CYS A 15 5.37 14.75 -39.24
C CYS A 15 6.13 13.54 -38.68
N THR A 16 6.71 13.62 -37.48
CA THR A 16 7.33 12.46 -36.79
C THR A 16 6.68 12.09 -35.45
N GLU A 17 5.54 12.69 -35.10
CA GLU A 17 4.62 12.14 -34.07
C GLU A 17 3.52 11.23 -34.67
N LEU A 18 3.66 10.86 -35.94
CA LEU A 18 2.81 9.91 -36.66
C LEU A 18 3.56 8.60 -36.94
N SER A 19 4.18 8.04 -35.91
CA SER A 19 4.73 6.67 -35.89
C SER A 19 5.03 6.32 -34.43
N ALA A 20 4.26 5.55 -33.67
CA ALA A 20 3.16 4.67 -33.98
C ALA A 20 2.09 4.81 -32.88
N GLN A 21 1.00 5.52 -33.17
CA GLN A 21 -0.26 5.24 -32.48
C GLN A 21 -0.69 3.84 -32.92
N LYS A 22 -0.36 2.82 -32.13
CA LYS A 22 -1.17 1.61 -32.13
C LYS A 22 -2.54 2.06 -31.66
N ASN A 23 -3.41 2.36 -32.63
CA ASN A 23 -4.83 2.53 -32.44
C ASN A 23 -5.37 1.22 -31.83
N ILE A 24 -5.39 1.10 -30.50
CA ILE A 24 -6.08 0.01 -29.81
C ILE A 24 -7.59 0.32 -29.92
N THR A 25 -8.14 0.06 -31.09
CA THR A 25 -9.50 0.45 -31.48
C THR A 25 -10.51 -0.69 -31.29
N SER A 26 -10.12 -1.81 -30.68
CA SER A 26 -10.98 -2.99 -30.56
C SER A 26 -10.76 -3.77 -29.26
N LEU A 27 -11.86 -4.13 -28.57
CA LEU A 27 -11.92 -5.19 -27.55
C LEU A 27 -11.77 -6.57 -28.21
N SER A 28 -10.71 -6.75 -28.99
CA SER A 28 -10.48 -7.95 -29.79
C SER A 28 -9.12 -8.62 -29.52
N PRO A 29 -8.58 -8.66 -28.28
CA PRO A 29 -7.62 -9.71 -27.99
C PRO A 29 -8.31 -11.06 -28.17
N THR A 30 -7.58 -12.05 -28.67
CA THR A 30 -8.08 -13.43 -28.67
C THR A 30 -8.08 -13.89 -27.22
N ILE A 31 -9.28 -14.09 -26.68
CA ILE A 31 -9.51 -14.56 -25.32
C ILE A 31 -9.82 -16.05 -25.42
N ASN A 32 -9.41 -16.86 -24.44
CA ASN A 32 -9.71 -18.29 -24.42
C ASN A 32 -10.26 -18.69 -23.05
N ILE A 33 -11.55 -18.41 -22.82
CA ILE A 33 -12.20 -18.75 -21.55
C ILE A 33 -13.26 -19.80 -21.79
N LYS A 34 -13.17 -20.91 -21.06
CA LYS A 34 -14.15 -21.99 -21.11
C LYS A 34 -15.36 -21.66 -20.24
N GLY A 35 -16.49 -22.28 -20.54
CA GLY A 35 -17.69 -22.14 -19.73
C GLY A 35 -18.78 -23.10 -20.14
N VAL A 36 -19.92 -22.97 -19.47
CA VAL A 36 -21.15 -23.71 -19.72
C VAL A 36 -22.32 -22.74 -19.84
N VAL A 37 -23.21 -23.00 -20.78
CA VAL A 37 -24.44 -22.23 -20.94
C VAL A 37 -25.42 -22.61 -19.81
N LYS A 38 -25.86 -21.65 -18.99
CA LYS A 38 -26.80 -21.87 -17.88
C LYS A 38 -28.25 -21.89 -18.33
N GLU A 39 -28.60 -21.06 -19.30
CA GLU A 39 -29.95 -20.91 -19.85
C GLU A 39 -29.88 -20.94 -21.37
N ASP A 40 -30.90 -21.49 -22.03
CA ASP A 40 -30.95 -21.56 -23.49
C ASP A 40 -30.67 -20.19 -24.16
N ILE A 41 -29.75 -20.18 -25.13
CA ILE A 41 -29.42 -19.03 -25.97
C ILE A 41 -29.70 -19.41 -27.42
N ARG A 42 -30.88 -19.02 -27.92
CA ARG A 42 -31.36 -19.39 -29.26
C ARG A 42 -31.33 -20.92 -29.43
N GLU A 43 -30.42 -21.44 -30.23
CA GLU A 43 -30.25 -22.87 -30.51
C GLU A 43 -29.25 -23.56 -29.57
N ILE A 44 -28.49 -22.80 -28.78
CA ILE A 44 -27.54 -23.34 -27.80
C ILE A 44 -28.30 -23.70 -26.53
N LYS A 45 -28.31 -24.99 -26.18
CA LYS A 45 -29.02 -25.49 -25.00
C LYS A 45 -28.25 -25.29 -23.71
N ALA A 46 -28.98 -25.10 -22.61
CA ALA A 46 -28.40 -25.15 -21.26
C ALA A 46 -27.59 -26.46 -21.06
N GLY A 47 -26.48 -26.35 -20.35
CA GLY A 47 -25.49 -27.43 -20.18
C GLY A 47 -24.47 -27.55 -21.31
N THR A 48 -24.63 -26.82 -22.43
CA THR A 48 -23.68 -26.90 -23.54
C THR A 48 -22.35 -26.22 -23.18
N PRO A 49 -21.20 -26.92 -23.31
CA PRO A 49 -19.89 -26.31 -23.10
C PRO A 49 -19.54 -25.34 -24.23
N PHE A 50 -18.85 -24.26 -23.90
CA PHE A 50 -18.37 -23.28 -24.87
C PHE A 50 -16.94 -22.82 -24.58
N THR A 51 -16.31 -22.21 -25.58
CA THR A 51 -15.09 -21.39 -25.39
C THR A 51 -15.34 -20.00 -25.97
N LEU A 52 -15.29 -18.96 -25.13
CA LEU A 52 -15.31 -17.58 -25.59
C LEU A 52 -13.98 -17.27 -26.26
N GLN A 53 -14.03 -16.77 -27.50
CA GLN A 53 -12.87 -16.48 -28.34
C GLN A 53 -12.51 -14.99 -28.40
N ARG A 54 -13.52 -14.12 -28.51
CA ARG A 54 -13.33 -12.67 -28.73
C ARG A 54 -14.67 -11.94 -28.68
N PHE A 55 -14.61 -10.61 -28.67
CA PHE A 55 -15.75 -9.75 -29.00
C PHE A 55 -15.57 -9.15 -30.40
N VAL A 56 -16.63 -9.15 -31.20
CA VAL A 56 -16.65 -8.60 -32.57
C VAL A 56 -17.70 -7.51 -32.72
N LYS A 57 -17.37 -6.51 -33.55
CA LYS A 57 -18.34 -5.52 -34.05
C LYS A 57 -18.98 -6.07 -35.32
N LEU A 58 -20.31 -6.07 -35.37
CA LEU A 58 -21.08 -6.45 -36.55
C LEU A 58 -21.52 -5.18 -37.28
N THR A 59 -20.82 -4.85 -38.37
CA THR A 59 -21.01 -3.61 -39.14
C THR A 59 -22.39 -3.45 -39.79
N GLN A 60 -23.15 -4.54 -39.88
CA GLN A 60 -24.53 -4.54 -40.36
C GLN A 60 -25.51 -3.89 -39.35
N TYR A 61 -25.12 -3.71 -38.09
CA TYR A 61 -25.92 -3.06 -37.07
C TYR A 61 -25.38 -1.66 -36.75
N GLN A 62 -26.26 -0.75 -36.36
CA GLN A 62 -25.85 0.58 -35.88
C GLN A 62 -25.19 0.46 -34.51
N PRO A 63 -24.26 1.35 -34.12
CA PRO A 63 -23.61 1.31 -32.80
C PRO A 63 -24.56 1.30 -31.59
N SER A 64 -25.79 1.81 -31.75
CA SER A 64 -26.84 1.79 -30.73
C SER A 64 -27.61 0.47 -30.64
N ASP A 65 -27.44 -0.45 -31.60
CA ASP A 65 -28.13 -1.75 -31.63
C ASP A 65 -27.53 -2.71 -30.59
N PRO A 66 -28.34 -3.40 -29.78
CA PRO A 66 -27.87 -4.41 -28.84
C PRO A 66 -27.03 -5.54 -29.45
N ASN A 67 -27.17 -5.80 -30.76
CA ASN A 67 -26.42 -6.82 -31.51
C ASN A 67 -25.16 -6.28 -32.17
N TYR A 68 -24.90 -4.96 -32.09
CA TYR A 68 -23.71 -4.33 -32.68
C TYR A 68 -22.42 -4.97 -32.19
N ARG A 69 -22.36 -5.39 -30.92
CA ARG A 69 -21.26 -6.18 -30.38
C ARG A 69 -21.73 -7.56 -29.94
N GLN A 70 -21.00 -8.58 -30.37
CA GLN A 70 -21.27 -9.96 -29.98
C GLN A 70 -20.01 -10.63 -29.43
N ALA A 71 -20.22 -11.48 -28.43
CA ALA A 71 -19.27 -12.48 -28.00
C ALA A 71 -19.26 -13.64 -29.01
N VAL A 72 -18.09 -14.06 -29.45
CA VAL A 72 -17.93 -15.23 -30.33
C VAL A 72 -17.61 -16.43 -29.47
N LEU A 73 -18.53 -17.40 -29.43
CA LEU A 73 -18.37 -18.66 -28.73
C LEU A 73 -18.03 -19.78 -29.71
N ILE A 74 -17.12 -20.68 -29.33
CA ILE A 74 -16.99 -21.99 -29.98
C ILE A 74 -17.88 -22.96 -29.23
N VAL A 75 -18.88 -23.49 -29.92
CA VAL A 75 -19.84 -24.48 -29.44
C VAL A 75 -19.83 -25.65 -30.41
N ASN A 76 -19.53 -26.86 -29.94
CA ASN A 76 -19.45 -28.06 -30.79
C ASN A 76 -18.55 -27.89 -32.03
N GLY A 77 -17.45 -27.13 -31.90
CA GLY A 77 -16.52 -26.85 -33.00
C GLY A 77 -16.98 -25.76 -33.99
N GLN A 78 -18.14 -25.16 -33.79
CA GLN A 78 -18.68 -24.08 -34.62
C GLN A 78 -18.67 -22.73 -33.89
N GLN A 79 -18.44 -21.65 -34.63
CA GLN A 79 -18.55 -20.30 -34.08
C GLN A 79 -20.01 -19.86 -34.02
N GLN A 80 -20.43 -19.38 -32.86
CA GLN A 80 -21.76 -18.80 -32.64
C GLN A 80 -21.62 -17.43 -31.99
N GLY A 81 -22.39 -16.46 -32.50
CA GLY A 81 -22.45 -15.10 -31.95
C GLY A 81 -23.51 -14.97 -30.87
N VAL A 82 -23.13 -14.45 -29.70
CA VAL A 82 -24.01 -14.17 -28.57
C VAL A 82 -23.99 -12.68 -28.27
N GLY A 83 -25.15 -12.05 -28.20
CA GLY A 83 -25.27 -10.62 -27.87
C GLY A 83 -24.82 -10.34 -26.44
N LEU A 84 -24.31 -9.13 -26.18
CA LEU A 84 -23.84 -8.75 -24.83
C LEU A 84 -24.94 -8.85 -23.74
N ASN A 85 -26.20 -8.69 -24.13
CA ASN A 85 -27.35 -8.82 -23.22
C ASN A 85 -27.62 -10.27 -22.79
N ASP A 86 -27.16 -11.27 -23.52
CA ASP A 86 -27.33 -12.69 -23.18
C ASP A 86 -26.13 -13.23 -22.38
N MET A 87 -25.09 -12.43 -22.12
CA MET A 87 -23.88 -12.88 -21.41
C MET A 87 -24.16 -13.38 -19.99
N TYR A 88 -25.22 -12.89 -19.32
CA TYR A 88 -25.61 -13.36 -17.98
C TYR A 88 -26.03 -14.85 -17.97
N LYS A 89 -26.41 -15.39 -19.13
CA LYS A 89 -26.76 -16.81 -19.34
C LYS A 89 -25.54 -17.71 -19.48
N LEU A 90 -24.33 -17.15 -19.52
CA LEU A 90 -23.08 -17.89 -19.56
C LEU A 90 -22.51 -18.03 -18.16
N GLU A 91 -21.88 -19.17 -17.89
CA GLU A 91 -21.07 -19.39 -16.69
C GLU A 91 -19.66 -19.75 -17.12
N PHE A 92 -18.69 -18.94 -16.73
CA PHE A 92 -17.28 -19.19 -17.03
C PHE A 92 -16.69 -20.19 -16.05
N THR A 93 -15.84 -21.07 -16.55
CA THR A 93 -15.09 -22.08 -15.78
C THR A 93 -13.59 -21.79 -15.88
N PRO A 94 -13.08 -20.76 -15.18
CA PRO A 94 -11.68 -20.39 -15.23
C PRO A 94 -10.79 -21.53 -14.72
N THR A 95 -9.60 -21.67 -15.31
CA THR A 95 -8.65 -22.75 -14.99
C THR A 95 -7.35 -22.23 -14.39
N ASP A 96 -7.10 -20.93 -14.49
CA ASP A 96 -5.91 -20.24 -14.02
C ASP A 96 -6.25 -18.78 -13.65
N PRO A 97 -5.37 -18.06 -12.95
CA PRO A 97 -5.62 -16.67 -12.56
C PRO A 97 -5.95 -15.73 -13.74
N ASN A 98 -5.35 -15.90 -14.92
CA ASN A 98 -5.64 -15.03 -16.06
C ASN A 98 -7.08 -15.21 -16.53
N THR A 99 -7.50 -16.47 -16.72
CA THR A 99 -8.87 -16.76 -17.15
C THR A 99 -9.91 -16.38 -16.10
N PHE A 100 -9.56 -16.44 -14.81
CA PHE A 100 -10.40 -15.92 -13.72
C PHE A 100 -10.63 -14.41 -13.85
N TRP A 101 -9.57 -13.62 -13.96
CA TRP A 101 -9.68 -12.16 -14.01
C TRP A 101 -10.31 -11.66 -15.32
N LEU A 102 -10.09 -12.36 -16.43
CA LEU A 102 -10.81 -12.07 -17.67
C LEU A 102 -12.31 -12.35 -17.51
N ALA A 103 -12.69 -13.45 -16.88
CA ALA A 103 -14.10 -13.73 -16.58
C ALA A 103 -14.71 -12.65 -15.67
N ALA A 104 -13.96 -12.18 -14.65
CA ALA A 104 -14.39 -11.08 -13.78
C ALA A 104 -14.63 -9.78 -14.56
N GLN A 105 -13.72 -9.40 -15.48
CA GLN A 105 -13.89 -8.23 -16.35
C GLN A 105 -15.15 -8.32 -17.24
N ILE A 106 -15.47 -9.51 -17.74
CA ILE A 106 -16.67 -9.71 -18.57
C ILE A 106 -17.93 -9.56 -17.71
N ASN A 107 -17.92 -10.15 -16.52
CA ASN A 107 -19.06 -10.14 -15.60
C ASN A 107 -19.34 -8.75 -15.00
N SER A 108 -18.33 -7.89 -14.86
CA SER A 108 -18.48 -6.50 -14.37
C SER A 108 -19.09 -5.53 -15.39
N ARG A 109 -19.46 -6.03 -16.58
CA ARG A 109 -19.97 -5.22 -17.70
C ARG A 109 -18.96 -4.23 -18.27
N LEU A 110 -17.67 -4.46 -18.05
CA LEU A 110 -16.61 -3.59 -18.55
C LEU A 110 -16.59 -3.50 -20.08
N VAL A 111 -16.97 -4.59 -20.75
CA VAL A 111 -17.16 -4.61 -22.22
C VAL A 111 -18.19 -3.57 -22.66
N GLN A 112 -19.36 -3.52 -22.01
CA GLN A 112 -20.41 -2.53 -22.28
C GLN A 112 -19.95 -1.12 -21.93
N TYR A 113 -19.20 -0.96 -20.84
CA TYR A 113 -18.63 0.34 -20.47
C TYR A 113 -17.72 0.88 -21.59
N TYR A 114 -16.80 0.07 -22.09
CA TYR A 114 -15.91 0.45 -23.19
C TYR A 114 -16.66 0.70 -24.51
N GLU A 115 -17.81 0.07 -24.75
CA GLU A 115 -18.64 0.45 -25.91
C GLU A 115 -19.17 1.86 -25.81
N THR A 116 -19.59 2.25 -24.61
CA THR A 116 -20.23 3.55 -24.40
C THR A 116 -19.24 4.69 -24.22
N LYS A 117 -18.08 4.42 -23.58
CA LYS A 117 -17.08 5.42 -23.22
C LYS A 117 -15.80 5.31 -24.04
N GLY A 118 -15.54 4.20 -24.72
CA GLY A 118 -14.22 3.91 -25.28
C GLY A 118 -13.20 3.56 -24.19
N LEU A 119 -11.94 3.37 -24.59
CA LEU A 119 -10.85 2.97 -23.68
C LEU A 119 -10.28 4.11 -22.84
N GLN A 120 -10.63 5.37 -23.15
CA GLN A 120 -10.24 6.55 -22.37
C GLN A 120 -8.71 6.76 -22.30
N GLU A 121 -7.99 6.51 -23.39
CA GLU A 121 -6.51 6.55 -23.43
C GLU A 121 -5.90 7.87 -22.93
N THR A 122 -6.42 9.02 -23.40
CA THR A 122 -5.93 10.34 -22.95
C THR A 122 -6.09 10.51 -21.45
N MET A 123 -7.26 10.17 -20.91
CA MET A 123 -7.55 10.28 -19.48
C MET A 123 -6.68 9.33 -18.66
N ARG A 124 -6.44 8.10 -19.14
CA ARG A 124 -5.53 7.15 -18.48
C ARG A 124 -4.10 7.70 -18.41
N LYS A 125 -3.60 8.31 -19.49
CA LYS A 125 -2.28 8.95 -19.51
C LYS A 125 -2.21 10.13 -18.54
N GLU A 126 -3.27 10.91 -18.42
CA GLU A 126 -3.35 11.97 -17.40
C GLU A 126 -3.30 11.38 -15.98
N MET A 127 -4.07 10.33 -15.70
CA MET A 127 -4.07 9.65 -14.41
C MET A 127 -2.71 9.02 -14.07
N GLU A 128 -2.02 8.45 -15.05
CA GLU A 128 -0.64 7.96 -14.91
C GLU A 128 0.31 9.11 -14.53
N ASN A 129 0.18 10.28 -15.17
CA ASN A 129 0.98 11.46 -14.82
C ASN A 129 0.68 12.00 -13.41
N GLU A 130 -0.58 11.95 -12.93
CA GLU A 130 -0.91 12.26 -11.54
C GLU A 130 -0.19 11.29 -10.59
N ALA A 131 -0.26 9.99 -10.87
CA ALA A 131 0.37 8.95 -10.07
C ALA A 131 1.91 9.07 -10.02
N ASN A 132 2.55 9.37 -11.16
CA ASN A 132 4.01 9.59 -11.20
C ASN A 132 4.41 10.80 -10.35
N THR A 133 3.64 11.89 -10.43
CA THR A 133 3.92 13.08 -9.60
C THR A 133 3.74 12.78 -8.13
N TYR A 134 2.72 11.99 -7.78
CA TYR A 134 2.52 11.57 -6.41
C TYR A 134 3.69 10.75 -5.87
N LEU A 135 4.17 9.77 -6.65
CA LEU A 135 5.33 8.98 -6.27
C LEU A 135 6.58 9.85 -6.10
N ASP A 136 6.82 10.81 -6.99
CA ASP A 136 7.94 11.75 -6.88
C ASP A 136 7.87 12.55 -5.55
N GLU A 137 6.69 13.02 -5.16
CA GLU A 137 6.51 13.74 -3.89
C GLU A 137 6.71 12.82 -2.67
N LEU A 138 6.26 11.56 -2.73
CA LEU A 138 6.54 10.58 -1.69
C LEU A 138 8.03 10.29 -1.56
N GLU A 139 8.75 10.11 -2.67
CA GLU A 139 10.18 9.84 -2.69
C GLU A 139 10.99 11.03 -2.16
N LYS A 140 10.70 12.25 -2.61
CA LYS A 140 11.32 13.48 -2.08
C LYS A 140 11.13 13.64 -0.58
N ALA A 141 9.96 13.24 -0.07
CA ALA A 141 9.64 13.27 1.35
C ALA A 141 10.21 12.08 2.15
N GLY A 142 10.94 11.15 1.50
CA GLY A 142 11.51 9.97 2.16
C GLY A 142 10.47 8.98 2.67
N MET A 143 9.26 9.00 2.08
CA MET A 143 8.09 8.22 2.50
C MET A 143 8.13 6.75 2.08
N ILE A 144 9.11 6.32 1.28
CA ILE A 144 9.21 4.93 0.85
C ILE A 144 10.09 4.15 1.81
N TYR A 145 9.58 3.00 2.27
CA TYR A 145 10.33 2.05 3.08
C TYR A 145 11.19 1.17 2.17
N GLU A 146 12.51 1.26 2.35
CA GLU A 146 13.49 0.57 1.53
C GLU A 146 13.95 -0.73 2.22
N ASP A 147 13.29 -1.84 1.86
CA ASP A 147 13.72 -3.18 2.20
C ASP A 147 13.44 -4.09 0.99
N ALA A 148 14.49 -4.44 0.26
CA ALA A 148 14.37 -5.22 -0.97
C ALA A 148 13.77 -6.61 -0.71
N ALA A 149 14.01 -7.22 0.45
CA ALA A 149 13.47 -8.54 0.77
C ALA A 149 11.97 -8.47 1.09
N MET A 150 11.54 -7.44 1.80
CA MET A 150 10.13 -7.23 2.11
C MET A 150 9.34 -6.81 0.87
N GLU A 151 9.89 -5.92 0.04
CA GLU A 151 9.27 -5.50 -1.22
C GLU A 151 9.12 -6.69 -2.19
N ASP A 152 10.19 -7.47 -2.41
CA ASP A 152 10.16 -8.66 -3.26
C ASP A 152 9.17 -9.72 -2.75
N TYR A 153 9.10 -9.92 -1.42
CA TYR A 153 8.13 -10.83 -0.82
C TYR A 153 6.69 -10.46 -1.15
N VAL A 154 6.29 -9.19 -0.95
CA VAL A 154 4.93 -8.72 -1.25
C VAL A 154 4.69 -8.76 -2.77
N HIS A 155 5.69 -8.38 -3.56
CA HIS A 155 5.63 -8.44 -5.02
C HIS A 155 5.43 -9.87 -5.53
N CYS A 156 6.11 -10.87 -4.98
CA CYS A 156 5.92 -12.27 -5.33
C CYS A 156 4.47 -12.74 -5.11
N ILE A 157 3.84 -12.33 -4.00
CA ILE A 157 2.43 -12.65 -3.74
C ILE A 157 1.55 -11.97 -4.80
N MET A 158 1.81 -10.70 -5.12
CA MET A 158 1.06 -9.97 -6.14
C MET A 158 1.20 -10.61 -7.54
N LEU A 159 2.41 -11.04 -7.93
CA LEU A 159 2.66 -11.73 -9.20
C LEU A 159 1.93 -13.08 -9.31
N SER A 160 1.63 -13.72 -8.18
CA SER A 160 0.84 -14.96 -8.16
C SER A 160 -0.64 -14.75 -8.56
N MET A 161 -1.11 -13.49 -8.51
CA MET A 161 -2.51 -13.14 -8.80
C MET A 161 -2.72 -12.25 -10.01
N ILE A 162 -1.79 -11.36 -10.37
CA ILE A 162 -2.02 -10.40 -11.47
C ILE A 162 -2.25 -11.10 -12.81
N PRO A 163 -3.29 -10.71 -13.57
CA PRO A 163 -3.48 -11.22 -14.92
C PRO A 163 -2.47 -10.64 -15.90
N LYS A 164 -2.00 -11.49 -16.82
CA LYS A 164 -1.14 -11.13 -17.95
C LYS A 164 -1.94 -10.68 -19.17
N GLU A 165 -3.23 -10.97 -19.20
CA GLU A 165 -4.14 -10.69 -20.30
C GLU A 165 -5.33 -9.88 -19.82
N PHE A 166 -5.74 -8.91 -20.64
CA PHE A 166 -6.87 -8.01 -20.38
C PHE A 166 -7.77 -7.92 -21.61
N ILE A 167 -9.04 -7.58 -21.40
CA ILE A 167 -10.00 -7.40 -22.52
C ILE A 167 -9.66 -6.16 -23.35
N ALA A 168 -9.02 -5.17 -22.71
CA ALA A 168 -8.43 -4.01 -23.35
C ALA A 168 -6.92 -4.04 -23.11
N GLU A 169 -6.11 -3.75 -24.12
CA GLU A 169 -4.65 -3.69 -23.95
C GLU A 169 -4.28 -2.70 -22.84
N ARG A 170 -3.37 -3.13 -21.95
CA ARG A 170 -2.78 -2.30 -20.90
C ARG A 170 -1.28 -2.33 -21.04
N TYR A 171 -0.64 -1.21 -20.73
CA TYR A 171 0.81 -1.07 -20.75
C TYR A 171 1.36 -1.10 -19.33
N GLY A 172 2.54 -1.73 -19.18
CA GLY A 172 3.23 -1.87 -17.90
C GLY A 172 2.75 -3.09 -17.10
N MET A 173 3.64 -3.57 -16.23
CA MET A 173 3.32 -4.59 -15.23
C MET A 173 3.17 -3.91 -13.88
N PRO A 174 2.19 -4.31 -13.07
CA PRO A 174 2.13 -3.83 -11.69
C PRO A 174 3.38 -4.17 -10.90
N TYR A 175 3.76 -3.25 -10.02
CA TYR A 175 4.86 -3.40 -9.08
C TYR A 175 4.46 -2.88 -7.70
N ILE A 176 5.20 -3.25 -6.66
CA ILE A 176 4.93 -2.87 -5.27
C ILE A 176 5.91 -1.79 -4.83
N ARG A 177 5.43 -0.85 -4.00
CA ARG A 177 6.28 -0.04 -3.12
C ARG A 177 5.66 -0.01 -1.73
N ILE A 178 6.49 0.02 -0.69
CA ILE A 178 6.02 0.05 0.70
C ILE A 178 6.05 1.49 1.22
N LEU A 179 4.90 2.00 1.65
CA LEU A 179 4.75 3.35 2.17
C LEU A 179 5.03 3.38 3.68
N LYS A 180 5.92 4.26 4.14
CA LYS A 180 6.15 4.59 5.57
C LYS A 180 4.97 5.39 6.11
N SER A 181 3.89 4.67 6.36
CA SER A 181 2.68 5.22 6.96
C SER A 181 2.20 4.27 8.06
N PRO A 182 1.91 4.78 9.26
CA PRO A 182 1.31 4.00 10.34
C PRO A 182 -0.13 3.59 10.03
N ASN A 183 -0.81 4.33 9.14
CA ASN A 183 -2.20 4.08 8.79
C ASN A 183 -2.30 2.86 7.87
N PRO A 184 -3.11 1.84 8.20
CA PRO A 184 -3.24 0.64 7.37
C PRO A 184 -4.01 0.95 6.09
N ASP A 185 -3.30 0.87 4.96
CA ASP A 185 -3.86 1.19 3.67
C ASP A 185 -3.18 0.43 2.52
N ILE A 186 -3.90 0.26 1.42
CA ILE A 186 -3.39 -0.30 0.17
C ILE A 186 -4.09 0.36 -1.01
N LEU A 187 -3.31 0.76 -2.01
CA LEU A 187 -3.82 1.54 -3.14
C LEU A 187 -3.20 1.05 -4.44
N MET A 188 -4.03 0.87 -5.47
CA MET A 188 -3.53 0.69 -6.84
C MET A 188 -3.51 2.01 -7.60
N LEU A 189 -2.32 2.56 -7.84
CA LEU A 189 -2.13 3.76 -8.64
C LEU A 189 -2.26 3.49 -10.14
N SER A 190 -2.54 4.55 -10.89
CA SER A 190 -2.78 4.48 -12.34
C SER A 190 -1.52 4.26 -13.18
N ASN A 191 -0.32 4.40 -12.59
CA ASN A 191 0.96 4.04 -13.20
C ASN A 191 1.38 2.59 -12.90
N ASN A 192 0.43 1.76 -12.47
CA ASN A 192 0.60 0.36 -12.06
C ASN A 192 1.38 0.15 -10.74
N CYS A 193 1.69 1.20 -9.98
CA CYS A 193 2.25 1.04 -8.64
C CYS A 193 1.16 0.65 -7.65
N MET A 194 1.31 -0.49 -6.98
CA MET A 194 0.51 -0.83 -5.80
C MET A 194 1.27 -0.37 -4.54
N LEU A 195 0.76 0.66 -3.89
CA LEU A 195 1.30 1.16 -2.63
C LEU A 195 0.69 0.37 -1.47
N VAL A 196 1.55 -0.24 -0.66
CA VAL A 196 1.14 -0.96 0.56
C VAL A 196 1.73 -0.27 1.77
N SER A 197 0.92 0.15 2.74
CA SER A 197 1.47 0.83 3.90
C SER A 197 2.13 -0.12 4.89
N SER A 198 3.15 0.38 5.60
CA SER A 198 3.74 -0.32 6.75
C SER A 198 2.70 -0.64 7.82
N GLY A 199 1.72 0.26 8.02
CA GLY A 199 0.60 0.05 8.92
C GLY A 199 -0.22 -1.18 8.56
N LEU A 200 -0.49 -1.42 7.27
CA LEU A 200 -1.24 -2.60 6.85
C LEU A 200 -0.43 -3.86 7.10
N LEU A 201 0.81 -3.91 6.63
CA LEU A 201 1.66 -5.10 6.73
C LEU A 201 1.90 -5.52 8.20
N THR A 202 2.08 -4.55 9.10
CA THR A 202 2.29 -4.81 10.54
C THR A 202 1.01 -5.14 11.29
N LEU A 203 -0.16 -4.75 10.77
CA LEU A 203 -1.46 -5.06 11.35
C LEU A 203 -1.88 -6.52 11.11
N LEU A 204 -1.57 -7.09 9.95
CA LEU A 204 -1.95 -8.46 9.59
C LEU A 204 -1.11 -9.51 10.35
N ASP A 205 -1.66 -10.72 10.50
CA ASP A 205 -1.01 -11.85 11.18
C ASP A 205 -0.77 -13.06 10.27
N THR A 206 -1.28 -13.03 9.03
CA THR A 206 -1.14 -14.13 8.06
C THR A 206 -0.88 -13.66 6.64
N GLU A 207 -0.20 -14.51 5.85
CA GLU A 207 -0.05 -14.28 4.41
C GLU A 207 -1.40 -14.30 3.68
N ASP A 208 -2.37 -15.12 4.13
CA ASP A 208 -3.71 -15.18 3.53
C ASP A 208 -4.51 -13.89 3.73
N GLU A 209 -4.32 -13.18 4.84
CA GLU A 209 -4.88 -11.84 5.04
C GLU A 209 -4.30 -10.83 4.05
N LEU A 210 -2.97 -10.84 3.86
CA LEU A 210 -2.30 -9.98 2.88
C LEU A 210 -2.75 -10.34 1.46
N PHE A 211 -2.82 -11.63 1.14
CA PHE A 211 -3.31 -12.12 -0.14
C PHE A 211 -4.74 -11.63 -0.42
N GLY A 212 -5.62 -11.67 0.58
CA GLY A 212 -6.99 -11.15 0.45
C GLY A 212 -7.01 -9.66 0.12
N MET A 213 -6.24 -8.84 0.84
CA MET A 213 -6.16 -7.40 0.59
C MET A 213 -5.59 -7.09 -0.80
N LEU A 214 -4.51 -7.77 -1.21
CA LEU A 214 -3.93 -7.67 -2.56
C LEU A 214 -4.94 -8.09 -3.65
N ALA A 215 -5.72 -9.16 -3.41
CA ALA A 215 -6.72 -9.63 -4.35
C ALA A 215 -7.87 -8.61 -4.52
N ARG A 216 -8.29 -7.95 -3.43
CA ARG A 216 -9.26 -6.85 -3.49
C ARG A 216 -8.73 -5.68 -4.29
N GLU A 217 -7.49 -5.27 -4.07
CA GLU A 217 -6.92 -4.15 -4.81
C GLU A 217 -6.66 -4.49 -6.28
N THR A 218 -6.31 -5.75 -6.56
CA THR A 218 -6.26 -6.31 -7.91
C THR A 218 -7.64 -6.29 -8.58
N ALA A 219 -8.73 -6.53 -7.85
CA ALA A 219 -10.08 -6.40 -8.39
C ALA A 219 -10.37 -4.94 -8.78
N HIS A 220 -10.05 -3.94 -7.95
CA HIS A 220 -10.19 -2.53 -8.34
C HIS A 220 -9.40 -2.19 -9.60
N TYR A 221 -8.18 -2.70 -9.71
CA TYR A 221 -7.32 -2.54 -10.88
C TYR A 221 -7.93 -3.14 -12.15
N VAL A 222 -8.28 -4.43 -12.08
CA VAL A 222 -8.73 -5.24 -13.21
C VAL A 222 -10.10 -4.76 -13.73
N LEU A 223 -10.96 -4.30 -12.82
CA LEU A 223 -12.32 -3.83 -13.15
C LEU A 223 -12.37 -2.34 -13.51
N ASP A 224 -11.21 -1.67 -13.63
CA ASP A 224 -11.08 -0.25 -14.01
C ASP A 224 -11.86 0.70 -13.09
N HIS A 225 -11.97 0.37 -11.81
CA HIS A 225 -12.73 1.19 -10.88
C HIS A 225 -12.22 2.63 -10.82
N ALA A 226 -10.90 2.85 -10.86
CA ALA A 226 -10.34 4.21 -10.86
C ALA A 226 -10.76 5.01 -12.10
N VAL A 227 -10.69 4.41 -13.29
CA VAL A 227 -11.10 5.05 -14.55
C VAL A 227 -12.59 5.38 -14.55
N ILE A 228 -13.42 4.47 -14.02
CA ILE A 228 -14.86 4.69 -13.88
C ILE A 228 -15.15 5.83 -12.90
N THR A 229 -14.41 5.91 -11.80
CA THR A 229 -14.54 6.98 -10.79
C THR A 229 -14.15 8.34 -11.38
N VAL A 230 -12.96 8.44 -12.00
CA VAL A 230 -12.50 9.68 -12.63
C VAL A 230 -13.50 10.20 -13.67
N ASN A 231 -14.06 9.31 -14.49
CA ASN A 231 -15.06 9.68 -15.49
C ASN A 231 -16.36 10.28 -14.90
N LYS A 232 -16.67 10.02 -13.63
CA LYS A 232 -17.82 10.60 -12.93
C LYS A 232 -17.50 11.93 -12.25
N ASN A 233 -16.22 12.22 -12.01
CA ASN A 233 -15.78 13.39 -11.27
C ASN A 233 -15.66 14.60 -12.23
N ILE A 234 -16.70 15.45 -12.24
CA ILE A 234 -16.87 16.54 -13.22
C ILE A 234 -15.98 17.77 -12.94
N ASN A 235 -15.55 17.98 -11.70
CA ASN A 235 -14.77 19.16 -11.30
C ASN A 235 -13.36 18.76 -10.84
N ARG A 236 -12.35 19.17 -11.60
CA ARG A 236 -10.93 18.96 -11.27
C ARG A 236 -10.18 20.27 -11.32
N ALA A 237 -9.43 20.57 -10.26
CA ALA A 237 -8.53 21.71 -10.24
C ALA A 237 -7.46 21.59 -11.35
N ASN A 238 -6.88 22.73 -11.74
CA ASN A 238 -5.74 22.74 -12.65
C ASN A 238 -4.59 21.91 -12.03
N ARG A 239 -4.02 20.99 -12.81
CA ARG A 239 -2.99 20.05 -12.34
C ARG A 239 -1.79 20.76 -11.72
N ALA A 240 -1.28 21.82 -12.36
CA ALA A 240 -0.11 22.55 -11.87
C ALA A 240 -0.43 23.29 -10.58
N ALA A 241 -1.61 23.90 -10.47
CA ALA A 241 -2.05 24.55 -9.24
C ALA A 241 -2.23 23.54 -8.08
N PHE A 242 -2.80 22.36 -8.36
CA PHE A 242 -2.98 21.31 -7.36
C PHE A 242 -1.64 20.80 -6.81
N TRP A 243 -0.74 20.35 -7.69
CA TRP A 243 0.55 19.80 -7.27
C TRP A 243 1.52 20.85 -6.73
N GLY A 244 1.43 22.10 -7.20
CA GLY A 244 2.16 23.22 -6.59
C GLY A 244 1.77 23.41 -5.12
N GLY A 245 0.47 23.39 -4.82
CA GLY A 245 -0.01 23.46 -3.43
C GLY A 245 0.44 22.26 -2.57
N VAL A 246 0.43 21.04 -3.13
CA VAL A 246 0.92 19.85 -2.40
C VAL A 246 2.41 19.97 -2.08
N ALA A 247 3.23 20.36 -3.06
CA ALA A 247 4.67 20.51 -2.88
C ALA A 247 5.02 21.60 -1.86
N ASP A 248 4.33 22.74 -1.88
CA ASP A 248 4.53 23.82 -0.91
C ASP A 248 4.23 23.35 0.53
N VAL A 249 3.10 22.65 0.73
CA VAL A 249 2.73 22.13 2.07
C VAL A 249 3.69 21.02 2.51
N ALA A 250 4.10 20.14 1.60
CA ALA A 250 5.04 19.05 1.90
C ALA A 250 6.42 19.60 2.28
N GLY A 251 6.93 20.61 1.57
CA GLY A 251 8.17 21.29 1.91
C GLY A 251 8.16 21.87 3.32
N LEU A 252 7.07 22.58 3.69
CA LEU A 252 6.89 23.11 5.05
C LEU A 252 6.82 21.99 6.10
N ALA A 253 6.15 20.87 5.82
CA ALA A 253 6.07 19.74 6.73
C ALA A 253 7.45 19.08 6.94
N ILE A 254 8.26 18.96 5.88
CA ILE A 254 9.63 18.44 5.94
C ILE A 254 10.52 19.38 6.76
N GLU A 255 10.45 20.69 6.54
CA GLU A 255 11.22 21.67 7.32
C GLU A 255 10.85 21.57 8.81
N ALA A 256 9.55 21.58 9.14
CA ALA A 256 9.09 21.42 10.52
C ALA A 256 9.54 20.09 11.14
N ALA A 257 9.57 19.01 10.35
CA ALA A 257 10.09 17.71 10.79
C ALA A 257 11.58 17.77 11.11
N LEU A 258 12.40 18.42 10.26
CA LEU A 258 13.84 18.58 10.47
C LEU A 258 14.17 19.39 11.72
N TYR A 259 13.39 20.43 12.03
CA TYR A 259 13.55 21.20 13.28
C TYR A 259 13.34 20.33 14.52
N ASN A 260 12.37 19.42 14.49
CA ASN A 260 12.05 18.51 15.60
C ASN A 260 12.92 17.24 15.65
N LYS A 261 13.68 16.94 14.58
CA LYS A 261 14.39 15.67 14.37
C LYS A 261 15.45 15.36 15.44
N TYR A 262 15.97 16.36 16.11
CA TYR A 262 17.21 16.23 16.87
C TYR A 262 17.07 15.76 18.32
N GLU A 263 15.86 15.68 18.88
CA GLU A 263 15.70 15.11 20.22
C GLU A 263 15.74 13.57 20.24
N ASN A 264 15.39 12.90 19.12
CA ASN A 264 15.13 11.45 19.08
C ASN A 264 15.73 10.69 17.87
N TYR A 265 16.69 11.28 17.12
CA TYR A 265 17.30 10.59 15.97
C TYR A 265 18.19 9.41 16.41
N VAL A 266 18.07 8.29 15.68
CA VAL A 266 18.94 7.11 15.79
C VAL A 266 19.75 7.01 14.49
N PRO A 267 21.08 6.88 14.54
CA PRO A 267 21.92 6.72 13.35
C PRO A 267 21.42 5.60 12.44
N GLY A 268 21.40 5.88 11.13
CA GLY A 268 20.92 4.91 10.13
C GLY A 268 19.40 4.73 10.03
N ALA A 269 18.57 5.32 10.91
CA ALA A 269 17.11 5.22 10.84
C ALA A 269 16.48 6.54 10.31
N ILE A 270 15.84 6.49 9.14
CA ILE A 270 15.08 7.62 8.58
C ILE A 270 13.58 7.39 8.79
N PHE A 271 13.05 7.93 9.90
CA PHE A 271 11.62 7.92 10.23
C PHE A 271 10.87 9.10 9.62
N THR A 272 9.59 8.88 9.31
CA THR A 272 8.66 9.90 8.82
C THR A 272 7.84 10.49 9.98
N THR A 273 7.56 11.80 9.94
CA THR A 273 6.66 12.45 10.90
C THR A 273 5.19 12.37 10.49
N ASN A 274 4.29 12.39 11.48
CA ASN A 274 2.84 12.44 11.24
C ASN A 274 2.40 13.64 10.39
N ALA A 275 3.10 14.78 10.49
CA ALA A 275 2.80 15.96 9.67
C ALA A 275 3.01 15.67 8.17
N ILE A 276 4.13 15.04 7.80
CA ILE A 276 4.41 14.66 6.41
C ILE A 276 3.37 13.62 5.93
N VAL A 277 3.07 12.62 6.78
CA VAL A 277 2.05 11.61 6.46
C VAL A 277 0.69 12.27 6.18
N GLN A 278 0.21 13.15 7.04
CA GLN A 278 -1.08 13.83 6.86
C GLN A 278 -1.13 14.70 5.61
N THR A 279 -0.02 15.34 5.24
CA THR A 279 0.08 16.15 4.03
C THR A 279 0.02 15.30 2.76
N LEU A 280 0.68 14.15 2.73
CA LEU A 280 0.84 13.35 1.50
C LEU A 280 -0.12 12.17 1.40
N VAL A 281 -0.77 11.79 2.50
CA VAL A 281 -1.67 10.64 2.60
C VAL A 281 -3.03 11.15 3.06
N ASN A 282 -3.76 11.77 2.14
CA ASN A 282 -5.04 12.41 2.43
C ASN A 282 -6.07 12.21 1.32
N TYR A 283 -7.33 12.50 1.66
CA TYR A 283 -8.48 12.31 0.80
C TYR A 283 -8.40 13.07 -0.54
N ASP A 284 -7.92 14.31 -0.54
CA ASP A 284 -7.88 15.14 -1.76
C ASP A 284 -6.94 14.54 -2.80
N ILE A 285 -5.81 13.99 -2.36
CA ILE A 285 -4.86 13.26 -3.20
C ILE A 285 -5.52 11.99 -3.76
N TYR A 286 -6.20 11.21 -2.92
CA TYR A 286 -6.88 9.98 -3.35
C TYR A 286 -8.00 10.24 -4.36
N ASN A 287 -8.86 11.23 -4.10
CA ASN A 287 -9.90 11.67 -5.00
C ASN A 287 -9.33 12.19 -6.33
N ARG A 288 -8.21 12.93 -6.28
CA ARG A 288 -7.49 13.38 -7.48
C ARG A 288 -7.05 12.21 -8.36
N MET A 289 -6.65 11.11 -7.75
CA MET A 289 -6.25 9.87 -8.44
C MET A 289 -7.43 8.93 -8.79
N GLY A 290 -8.66 9.27 -8.36
CA GLY A 290 -9.86 8.47 -8.60
C GLY A 290 -9.95 7.20 -7.74
N LEU A 291 -9.32 7.23 -6.56
CA LEU A 291 -9.30 6.11 -5.61
C LEU A 291 -10.45 6.17 -4.59
N ASP A 292 -11.31 7.18 -4.69
CA ASP A 292 -12.55 7.34 -3.93
C ASP A 292 -13.66 6.46 -4.53
N TYR A 293 -13.56 5.13 -4.35
CA TYR A 293 -14.49 4.20 -4.94
C TYR A 293 -15.90 4.28 -4.34
N SER A 294 -16.92 4.15 -5.19
CA SER A 294 -18.31 4.08 -4.74
C SER A 294 -18.59 2.81 -3.95
N LYS A 295 -19.62 2.83 -3.09
CA LYS A 295 -20.08 1.65 -2.34
C LYS A 295 -20.31 0.40 -3.21
N GLN A 296 -20.72 0.58 -4.46
CA GLN A 296 -20.95 -0.53 -5.39
C GLN A 296 -19.62 -1.13 -5.88
N GLN A 297 -18.66 -0.30 -6.26
CA GLN A 297 -17.31 -0.73 -6.66
C GLN A 297 -16.62 -1.46 -5.52
N GLU A 298 -16.78 -0.96 -4.29
CA GLU A 298 -16.26 -1.58 -3.09
C GLU A 298 -16.85 -2.98 -2.82
N LYS A 299 -18.18 -3.12 -2.94
CA LYS A 299 -18.86 -4.41 -2.82
C LYS A 299 -18.43 -5.39 -3.91
N GLU A 300 -18.29 -4.91 -5.13
CA GLU A 300 -17.84 -5.70 -6.27
C GLU A 300 -16.40 -6.20 -6.09
N ALA A 301 -15.49 -5.33 -5.63
CA ALA A 301 -14.10 -5.70 -5.36
C ALA A 301 -14.00 -6.74 -4.23
N ASP A 302 -14.77 -6.58 -3.14
CA ASP A 302 -14.85 -7.59 -2.08
C ASP A 302 -15.33 -8.95 -2.62
N ASP A 303 -16.40 -8.95 -3.41
CA ASP A 303 -17.04 -10.18 -3.90
C ASP A 303 -16.15 -10.93 -4.89
N VAL A 304 -15.43 -10.20 -5.74
CA VAL A 304 -14.46 -10.78 -6.68
C VAL A 304 -13.23 -11.28 -5.95
N ALA A 305 -12.72 -10.54 -4.95
CA ALA A 305 -11.58 -10.99 -4.14
C ALA A 305 -11.89 -12.29 -3.39
N VAL A 306 -13.08 -12.40 -2.78
CA VAL A 306 -13.56 -13.62 -2.14
C VAL A 306 -13.60 -14.79 -3.15
N GLN A 307 -14.17 -14.58 -4.33
CA GLN A 307 -14.22 -15.61 -5.38
C GLN A 307 -12.82 -16.03 -5.82
N PHE A 308 -11.90 -15.07 -5.94
CA PHE A 308 -10.52 -15.35 -6.32
C PHE A 308 -9.79 -16.14 -5.25
N MET A 309 -9.97 -15.81 -3.97
CA MET A 309 -9.42 -16.59 -2.87
C MET A 309 -9.93 -18.03 -2.90
N GLN A 310 -11.24 -18.24 -3.11
CA GLN A 310 -11.82 -19.57 -3.26
C GLN A 310 -11.22 -20.34 -4.45
N PHE A 311 -11.08 -19.66 -5.59
CA PHE A 311 -10.45 -20.20 -6.78
C PHE A 311 -9.01 -20.65 -6.51
N MET A 312 -8.26 -19.86 -5.74
CA MET A 312 -6.90 -20.16 -5.30
C MET A 312 -6.84 -21.10 -4.08
N LYS A 313 -7.98 -21.66 -3.65
CA LYS A 313 -8.13 -22.57 -2.50
C LYS A 313 -7.64 -21.98 -1.18
N LYS A 314 -7.75 -20.66 -1.00
CA LYS A 314 -7.50 -19.92 0.25
C LYS A 314 -8.80 -19.67 1.01
N ASP A 315 -8.73 -19.55 2.33
CA ASP A 315 -9.92 -19.29 3.16
C ASP A 315 -10.38 -17.82 3.00
N PRO A 316 -11.59 -17.56 2.47
CA PRO A 316 -12.08 -16.19 2.30
C PRO A 316 -12.21 -15.42 3.62
N SER A 317 -12.32 -16.09 4.77
CA SER A 317 -12.40 -15.39 6.06
C SER A 317 -11.15 -14.57 6.36
N ALA A 318 -10.02 -14.82 5.71
CA ALA A 318 -8.81 -14.02 5.90
C ALA A 318 -8.97 -12.59 5.36
N LEU A 319 -9.67 -12.36 4.23
CA LEU A 319 -9.99 -11.00 3.78
C LEU A 319 -10.89 -10.28 4.79
N ILE A 320 -11.90 -10.97 5.32
CA ILE A 320 -12.81 -10.42 6.33
C ILE A 320 -12.05 -10.07 7.62
N SER A 321 -11.11 -10.93 8.03
CA SER A 321 -10.25 -10.67 9.19
C SER A 321 -9.37 -9.44 8.98
N ALA A 322 -8.70 -9.33 7.82
CA ALA A 322 -7.87 -8.17 7.48
C ALA A 322 -8.68 -6.86 7.52
N GLN A 323 -9.85 -6.83 6.86
CA GLN A 323 -10.75 -5.68 6.88
C GLN A 323 -11.26 -5.36 8.29
N ASN A 324 -11.57 -6.37 9.10
CA ASN A 324 -11.98 -6.17 10.48
C ASN A 324 -10.85 -5.57 11.32
N LYS A 325 -9.60 -6.00 11.13
CA LYS A 325 -8.43 -5.41 11.81
C LYS A 325 -8.24 -3.94 11.44
N ILE A 326 -8.44 -3.57 10.16
CA ILE A 326 -8.42 -2.16 9.72
C ILE A 326 -9.50 -1.36 10.45
N LEU A 327 -10.74 -1.88 10.52
CA LEU A 327 -11.82 -1.23 11.25
C LEU A 327 -11.46 -1.05 12.74
N GLN A 328 -10.98 -2.10 13.40
CA GLN A 328 -10.60 -2.03 14.82
C GLN A 328 -9.46 -1.04 15.05
N TYR A 329 -8.46 -0.97 14.16
CA TYR A 329 -7.39 0.01 14.25
C TYR A 329 -7.94 1.45 14.28
N TYR A 330 -8.80 1.81 13.32
CA TYR A 330 -9.36 3.18 13.24
C TYR A 330 -10.31 3.51 14.39
N LEU A 331 -11.08 2.53 14.88
CA LEU A 331 -11.89 2.69 16.10
C LEU A 331 -11.03 2.95 17.33
N GLU A 332 -9.89 2.26 17.43
CA GLU A 332 -8.98 2.35 18.57
C GLU A 332 -8.25 3.70 18.64
N ILE A 333 -7.70 4.18 17.51
CA ILE A 333 -7.03 5.48 17.44
C ILE A 333 -8.01 6.66 17.42
N LYS A 334 -9.32 6.38 17.39
CA LYS A 334 -10.43 7.36 17.38
C LYS A 334 -10.40 8.31 16.18
N ASP A 335 -9.81 7.88 15.06
CA ASP A 335 -9.85 8.64 13.82
C ASP A 335 -11.14 8.34 13.05
N LYS A 336 -12.17 9.12 13.37
CA LYS A 336 -13.49 8.97 12.73
C LYS A 336 -13.49 9.43 11.28
N SER A 337 -12.59 10.32 10.87
CA SER A 337 -12.61 10.93 9.53
C SER A 337 -12.50 9.91 8.42
N VAL A 338 -11.74 8.83 8.66
CA VAL A 338 -11.51 7.74 7.71
C VAL A 338 -12.71 6.79 7.58
N LEU A 339 -13.52 6.68 8.63
CA LEU A 339 -14.72 5.83 8.69
C LEU A 339 -16.02 6.60 8.37
N GLU A 340 -15.97 7.93 8.34
CA GLU A 340 -17.12 8.80 8.03
C GLU A 340 -17.42 8.88 6.53
N LYS A 341 -18.53 9.53 6.15
CA LYS A 341 -19.12 9.51 4.80
C LYS A 341 -18.16 9.80 3.64
N TYR A 342 -17.11 10.59 3.87
CA TYR A 342 -16.12 10.97 2.85
C TYR A 342 -14.74 10.33 3.10
N GLY A 343 -14.64 9.40 4.05
CA GLY A 343 -13.42 8.64 4.28
C GLY A 343 -13.28 7.46 3.29
N ILE A 344 -12.03 7.05 3.04
CA ILE A 344 -11.72 5.91 2.17
C ILE A 344 -12.32 4.58 2.67
N TYR A 345 -12.60 4.47 3.96
CA TYR A 345 -13.24 3.30 4.58
C TYR A 345 -14.68 3.59 5.03
N SER A 346 -15.34 4.62 4.47
CA SER A 346 -16.70 5.06 4.81
C SER A 346 -17.79 3.98 4.77
N SER A 347 -17.58 2.92 3.99
CA SER A 347 -18.52 1.81 3.82
C SER A 347 -18.03 0.49 4.43
N LEU A 348 -16.88 0.49 5.10
CA LEU A 348 -16.21 -0.72 5.58
C LEU A 348 -17.08 -1.51 6.55
N GLU A 349 -17.72 -0.85 7.53
CA GLU A 349 -18.58 -1.52 8.53
C GLU A 349 -19.82 -2.17 7.88
N GLU A 350 -20.47 -1.48 6.93
CA GLU A 350 -21.60 -2.01 6.16
C GLU A 350 -21.18 -3.25 5.34
N ARG A 351 -20.01 -3.17 4.70
CA ARG A 351 -19.45 -4.25 3.88
C ARG A 351 -19.04 -5.45 4.72
N LEU A 352 -18.37 -5.24 5.85
CA LEU A 352 -18.01 -6.30 6.80
C LEU A 352 -19.26 -7.01 7.33
N THR A 353 -20.27 -6.27 7.75
CA THR A 353 -21.55 -6.84 8.20
C THR A 353 -22.19 -7.74 7.13
N ARG A 354 -22.09 -7.35 5.86
CA ARG A 354 -22.58 -8.14 4.73
C ARG A 354 -21.75 -9.41 4.51
N LEU A 355 -20.42 -9.29 4.48
CA LEU A 355 -19.51 -10.41 4.22
C LEU A 355 -19.56 -11.45 5.35
N GLN A 356 -19.62 -11.01 6.61
CA GLN A 356 -19.66 -11.88 7.79
C GLN A 356 -20.90 -12.79 7.85
N LYS A 357 -22.01 -12.43 7.19
CA LYS A 357 -23.18 -13.32 7.07
C LYS A 357 -22.89 -14.59 6.30
N LYS A 358 -21.98 -14.53 5.31
CA LYS A 358 -21.62 -15.66 4.44
C LYS A 358 -20.30 -16.30 4.84
N TYR A 359 -19.36 -15.49 5.31
CA TYR A 359 -18.03 -15.91 5.75
C TYR A 359 -17.81 -15.39 7.18
N PRO A 360 -18.31 -16.13 8.20
CA PRO A 360 -18.17 -15.70 9.59
C PRO A 360 -16.72 -15.39 9.93
N LEU A 361 -16.53 -14.34 10.73
CA LEU A 361 -15.21 -13.99 11.24
C LEU A 361 -14.68 -15.19 12.03
N LYS A 362 -13.54 -15.71 11.60
CA LYS A 362 -12.74 -16.65 12.37
C LYS A 362 -11.56 -15.87 12.94
N GLU A 363 -11.14 -16.18 14.17
CA GLU A 363 -9.79 -15.79 14.57
C GLU A 363 -8.84 -16.44 13.57
N THR A 364 -8.17 -15.62 12.76
CA THR A 364 -7.12 -16.11 11.89
C THR A 364 -6.02 -16.64 12.80
N GLY A 365 -5.62 -17.90 12.58
CA GLY A 365 -4.45 -18.45 13.25
C GLY A 365 -3.23 -17.57 12.95
N LYS A 366 -2.23 -17.58 13.81
CA LYS A 366 -0.97 -16.88 13.54
C LYS A 366 -0.15 -17.67 12.52
N ASP A 367 0.34 -17.01 11.47
CA ASP A 367 1.29 -17.61 10.53
C ASP A 367 2.73 -17.24 10.95
N PRO A 368 3.53 -18.21 11.46
CA PRO A 368 4.89 -17.91 11.90
C PRO A 368 5.81 -17.43 10.79
N ILE A 369 5.56 -17.82 9.53
CA ILE A 369 6.37 -17.42 8.38
C ILE A 369 6.10 -15.95 8.06
N TYR A 370 4.82 -15.57 7.96
CA TYR A 370 4.41 -14.17 7.76
C TYR A 370 4.95 -13.27 8.87
N LEU A 371 4.76 -13.69 10.13
CA LEU A 371 5.20 -12.92 11.29
C LEU A 371 6.73 -12.75 11.34
N LYS A 372 7.49 -13.78 10.93
CA LYS A 372 8.94 -13.68 10.82
C LYS A 372 9.38 -12.74 9.69
N ARG A 373 8.72 -12.80 8.53
CA ARG A 373 9.05 -11.91 7.38
C ARG A 373 8.78 -10.45 7.69
N THR A 374 7.73 -10.18 8.47
CA THR A 374 7.31 -8.81 8.83
C THR A 374 7.96 -8.28 10.10
N SER A 375 8.71 -9.09 10.87
CA SER A 375 9.21 -8.69 12.19
C SER A 375 10.13 -7.46 12.14
N GLY A 376 10.99 -7.34 11.13
CA GLY A 376 11.85 -6.17 10.94
C GLY A 376 11.05 -4.89 10.66
N LEU A 377 10.02 -4.99 9.82
CA LEU A 377 9.09 -3.90 9.55
C LEU A 377 8.29 -3.52 10.81
N ILE A 378 7.89 -4.49 11.64
CA ILE A 378 7.22 -4.24 12.92
C ILE A 378 8.14 -3.45 13.86
N SER A 379 9.42 -3.81 14.00
CA SER A 379 10.38 -3.06 14.81
C SER A 379 10.59 -1.64 14.29
N PHE A 380 10.72 -1.48 12.96
CA PHE A 380 10.80 -0.17 12.32
C PHE A 380 9.56 0.69 12.61
N SER A 381 8.37 0.14 12.43
CA SER A 381 7.11 0.84 12.69
C SER A 381 6.93 1.18 14.17
N ALA A 382 7.36 0.30 15.09
CA ALA A 382 7.33 0.57 16.53
C ALA A 382 8.21 1.78 16.89
N ALA A 383 9.43 1.83 16.34
CA ALA A 383 10.34 2.97 16.54
C ALA A 383 9.80 4.26 15.88
N MET A 384 9.17 4.16 14.71
CA MET A 384 8.51 5.30 14.06
C MET A 384 7.35 5.85 14.90
N MET A 385 6.55 4.99 15.53
CA MET A 385 5.48 5.41 16.44
C MET A 385 6.03 6.07 17.71
N GLU A 386 7.10 5.50 18.29
CA GLU A 386 7.80 6.09 19.44
C GLU A 386 8.33 7.48 19.12
N TYR A 387 8.97 7.62 17.96
CA TYR A 387 9.47 8.90 17.43
C TYR A 387 8.34 9.94 17.29
N ASN A 388 7.17 9.51 16.82
CA ASN A 388 5.97 10.35 16.71
C ASN A 388 5.20 10.53 18.04
N ARG A 389 5.74 10.03 19.16
CA ARG A 389 5.19 10.10 20.51
C ARG A 389 3.87 9.34 20.69
N ASP A 390 3.53 8.43 19.79
CA ASP A 390 2.44 7.47 19.96
C ASP A 390 2.95 6.24 20.71
N TYR A 391 3.22 6.43 22.00
CA TYR A 391 3.84 5.41 22.84
C TYR A 391 2.97 4.16 23.01
N ILE A 392 1.65 4.31 22.96
CA ILE A 392 0.72 3.17 23.09
C ILE A 392 0.81 2.28 21.85
N GLN A 393 0.75 2.86 20.64
CA GLN A 393 0.90 2.08 19.40
C GLN A 393 2.31 1.50 19.26
N ALA A 394 3.34 2.26 19.64
CA ALA A 394 4.73 1.78 19.66
C ALA A 394 4.88 0.52 20.52
N MET A 395 4.34 0.55 21.76
CA MET A 395 4.36 -0.62 22.65
C MET A 395 3.58 -1.80 22.08
N LYS A 396 2.42 -1.57 21.45
CA LYS A 396 1.62 -2.65 20.83
C LYS A 396 2.40 -3.38 19.74
N LEU A 397 3.09 -2.63 18.87
CA LEU A 397 3.91 -3.20 17.80
C LEU A 397 5.11 -3.98 18.37
N ALA A 398 5.87 -3.38 19.29
CA ALA A 398 7.00 -4.07 19.93
C ALA A 398 6.54 -5.34 20.67
N GLN A 399 5.42 -5.25 21.41
CA GLN A 399 4.84 -6.38 22.13
C GLN A 399 4.36 -7.49 21.18
N LYS A 400 3.91 -7.17 19.95
CA LYS A 400 3.57 -8.17 18.94
C LYS A 400 4.78 -9.05 18.61
N ASN A 401 5.95 -8.44 18.37
CA ASN A 401 7.18 -9.20 18.14
C ASN A 401 7.60 -10.03 19.37
N ILE A 402 7.50 -9.45 20.58
CA ILE A 402 7.83 -10.15 21.84
C ILE A 402 6.94 -11.38 22.03
N ASN A 403 5.63 -11.22 21.89
CA ASN A 403 4.64 -12.30 22.05
C ASN A 403 4.85 -13.43 21.05
N ASN A 404 5.34 -13.10 19.84
CA ASN A 404 5.59 -14.07 18.78
C ASN A 404 7.03 -14.61 18.79
N LYS A 405 7.86 -14.24 19.78
CA LYS A 405 9.26 -14.65 19.91
C LYS A 405 10.15 -14.23 18.72
N MET A 406 9.82 -13.10 18.10
CA MET A 406 10.53 -12.51 16.97
C MET A 406 11.18 -11.16 17.32
N ALA A 407 11.19 -10.78 18.61
CA ALA A 407 11.68 -9.49 19.04
C ALA A 407 13.19 -9.33 18.86
N SER A 408 13.56 -8.18 18.30
CA SER A 408 14.93 -7.69 18.22
C SER A 408 15.31 -6.90 19.48
N SER A 409 16.58 -6.53 19.60
CA SER A 409 17.04 -5.58 20.62
C SER A 409 16.24 -4.28 20.58
N ASP A 410 15.89 -3.79 19.39
CA ASP A 410 15.21 -2.51 19.22
C ASP A 410 13.78 -2.52 19.78
N ASP A 411 13.06 -3.64 19.66
CA ASP A 411 11.71 -3.78 20.23
C ASP A 411 11.73 -3.58 21.76
N TYR A 412 12.72 -4.16 22.44
CA TYR A 412 12.87 -4.00 23.89
C TYR A 412 13.32 -2.58 24.28
N VAL A 413 14.16 -1.93 23.46
CA VAL A 413 14.53 -0.51 23.67
C VAL A 413 13.31 0.38 23.52
N VAL A 414 12.47 0.17 22.50
CA VAL A 414 11.21 0.90 22.30
C VAL A 414 10.29 0.70 23.51
N MET A 415 10.12 -0.54 23.99
CA MET A 415 9.33 -0.81 25.21
C MET A 415 9.85 -0.02 26.42
N ALA A 416 11.16 -0.05 26.68
CA ALA A 416 11.75 0.70 27.80
C ALA A 416 11.50 2.21 27.67
N LYS A 417 11.72 2.79 26.48
CA LYS A 417 11.44 4.20 26.21
C LYS A 417 9.98 4.56 26.47
N CYS A 418 9.05 3.78 25.91
CA CYS A 418 7.62 4.05 26.03
C CYS A 418 7.10 3.90 27.46
N ILE A 419 7.58 2.91 28.21
CA ILE A 419 7.26 2.75 29.64
C ILE A 419 7.72 3.99 30.41
N MET A 420 8.97 4.41 30.21
CA MET A 420 9.53 5.59 30.86
C MET A 420 8.80 6.89 30.51
N LYS A 421 8.22 7.02 29.31
CA LYS A 421 7.46 8.21 28.91
C LYS A 421 6.06 8.27 29.52
N GLN A 422 5.54 7.14 30.00
CA GLN A 422 4.18 7.04 30.54
C GLN A 422 4.14 7.01 32.07
N ASP A 423 5.19 6.52 32.74
CA ASP A 423 5.24 6.43 34.20
C ASP A 423 6.67 6.61 34.76
N ASN A 424 6.76 7.02 36.04
CA ASN A 424 8.00 7.20 36.80
C ASN A 424 7.95 6.52 38.19
N SER A 425 7.11 5.50 38.36
CA SER A 425 7.13 4.66 39.56
C SER A 425 8.37 3.76 39.62
N ALA A 426 8.73 3.29 40.82
CA ALA A 426 9.82 2.33 40.99
C ALA A 426 9.58 1.02 40.21
N GLU A 427 8.32 0.60 40.11
CA GLU A 427 7.91 -0.59 39.33
C GLU A 427 8.12 -0.36 37.83
N SER A 428 7.69 0.78 37.30
CA SER A 428 7.91 1.14 35.89
C SER A 428 9.39 1.27 35.53
N ASN A 429 10.20 1.87 36.41
CA ASN A 429 11.65 1.94 36.22
C ASN A 429 12.29 0.54 36.23
N LEU A 430 11.87 -0.35 37.14
CA LEU A 430 12.34 -1.74 37.18
C LEU A 430 11.97 -2.48 35.89
N ASN A 431 10.73 -2.35 35.42
CA ASN A 431 10.29 -2.96 34.15
C ASN A 431 11.13 -2.46 32.97
N SER A 432 11.45 -1.16 32.94
CA SER A 432 12.31 -0.57 31.91
C SER A 432 13.73 -1.13 31.96
N TRP A 433 14.28 -1.34 33.16
CA TRP A 433 15.57 -2.02 33.35
C TRP A 433 15.55 -3.46 32.82
N GLU A 434 14.48 -4.22 33.06
CA GLU A 434 14.34 -5.58 32.55
C GLU A 434 14.30 -5.61 31.02
N MET A 435 13.58 -4.68 30.40
CA MET A 435 13.57 -4.53 28.94
C MET A 435 14.96 -4.23 28.39
N LEU A 436 15.70 -3.27 28.97
CA LEU A 436 17.06 -2.94 28.51
C LEU A 436 18.04 -4.10 28.70
N LYS A 437 17.97 -4.83 29.82
CA LYS A 437 18.79 -6.04 30.02
C LYS A 437 18.48 -7.09 28.96
N LYS A 438 17.20 -7.24 28.61
CA LYS A 438 16.80 -8.18 27.57
C LYS A 438 17.31 -7.74 26.20
N ALA A 439 17.23 -6.44 25.87
CA ALA A 439 17.80 -5.87 24.66
C ALA A 439 19.30 -6.18 24.55
N GLU A 440 20.08 -5.95 25.62
CA GLU A 440 21.52 -6.25 25.63
C GLU A 440 21.82 -7.73 25.45
N SER A 441 21.03 -8.62 26.06
CA SER A 441 21.24 -10.06 25.92
C SER A 441 21.04 -10.57 24.49
N LEU A 442 20.41 -9.79 23.62
CA LEU A 442 20.16 -10.11 22.21
C LEU A 442 21.19 -9.46 21.27
N GLY A 443 21.97 -8.49 21.74
CA GLY A 443 23.00 -7.82 20.96
C GLY A 443 24.38 -8.43 21.17
N GLU A 444 25.13 -8.62 20.09
CA GLU A 444 26.54 -9.04 20.17
C GLU A 444 27.48 -7.86 20.46
N PHE A 445 27.03 -6.64 20.16
CA PHE A 445 27.81 -5.40 20.27
C PHE A 445 27.12 -4.40 21.18
N SER A 446 27.92 -3.52 21.80
CA SER A 446 27.39 -2.42 22.59
C SER A 446 26.54 -1.49 21.71
N ASN A 447 25.34 -1.13 22.18
CA ASN A 447 24.38 -0.29 21.46
C ASN A 447 24.18 1.06 22.15
N VAL A 448 24.43 2.15 21.41
CA VAL A 448 24.36 3.52 21.93
C VAL A 448 22.97 3.88 22.46
N ASN A 449 21.91 3.35 21.85
CA ASN A 449 20.53 3.59 22.29
C ASN A 449 20.27 2.97 23.66
N ILE A 450 20.80 1.77 23.89
CA ILE A 450 20.69 1.09 25.18
C ILE A 450 21.44 1.90 26.24
N SER A 451 22.70 2.23 25.99
CA SER A 451 23.54 2.96 26.96
C SER A 451 22.95 4.33 27.31
N LYS A 452 22.50 5.10 26.31
CA LYS A 452 21.76 6.36 26.54
C LYS A 452 20.54 6.15 27.41
N GLN A 453 19.75 5.10 27.16
CA GLN A 453 18.54 4.83 27.92
C GLN A 453 18.83 4.40 29.37
N LYS A 454 19.91 3.63 29.58
CA LYS A 454 20.40 3.28 30.92
C LYS A 454 20.82 4.51 31.71
N ILE A 455 21.55 5.44 31.10
CA ILE A 455 21.93 6.71 31.74
C ILE A 455 20.68 7.42 32.26
N LEU A 456 19.65 7.56 31.41
CA LEU A 456 18.40 8.22 31.80
C LEU A 456 17.68 7.51 32.95
N LEU A 457 17.67 6.16 32.99
CA LEU A 457 17.11 5.40 34.11
C LEU A 457 17.91 5.56 35.40
N LEU A 458 19.25 5.50 35.33
CA LEU A 458 20.13 5.71 36.49
C LEU A 458 19.89 7.09 37.12
N LEU A 459 19.70 8.12 36.30
CA LEU A 459 19.36 9.46 36.78
C LEU A 459 17.99 9.50 37.46
N ARG A 460 16.97 8.83 36.90
CA ARG A 460 15.64 8.72 37.54
C ARG A 460 15.69 8.01 38.89
N ASP A 461 16.53 6.99 39.00
CA ASP A 461 16.73 6.22 40.23
C ASP A 461 17.67 6.91 41.23
N ASN A 462 18.12 8.14 40.95
CA ASN A 462 19.10 8.88 41.77
C ASN A 462 20.41 8.10 42.01
N LYS A 463 20.91 7.43 40.96
CA LYS A 463 22.18 6.69 40.96
C LYS A 463 23.26 7.43 40.16
N GLN A 464 23.63 8.63 40.60
CA GLN A 464 24.53 9.53 39.86
C GLN A 464 25.91 8.91 39.61
N LYS A 465 26.47 8.18 40.59
CA LYS A 465 27.79 7.52 40.44
C LYS A 465 27.79 6.48 39.33
N ASP A 466 26.75 5.66 39.27
CA ASP A 466 26.60 4.64 38.23
C ASP A 466 26.35 5.32 36.87
N ALA A 467 25.60 6.42 36.84
CA ALA A 467 25.36 7.20 35.62
C ALA A 467 26.67 7.75 35.04
N VAL A 468 27.61 8.23 35.88
CA VAL A 468 28.94 8.68 35.40
C VAL A 468 29.70 7.58 34.68
N ALA A 469 29.69 6.35 35.22
CA ALA A 469 30.35 5.22 34.58
C ALA A 469 29.74 4.92 33.20
N GLU A 470 28.40 4.91 33.11
CA GLU A 470 27.69 4.65 31.86
C GLU A 470 27.88 5.78 30.83
N VAL A 471 27.93 7.06 31.24
CA VAL A 471 28.20 8.18 30.31
C VAL A 471 29.61 8.07 29.71
N ASN A 472 30.62 7.62 30.48
CA ASN A 472 31.95 7.37 29.93
C ASN A 472 31.94 6.27 28.86
N GLN A 473 31.21 5.19 29.11
CA GLN A 473 31.02 4.11 28.13
C GLN A 473 30.30 4.63 26.88
N TYR A 474 29.25 5.43 27.05
CA TYR A 474 28.53 6.05 25.94
C TYR A 474 29.44 6.92 25.07
N ILE A 475 30.28 7.78 25.68
CA ILE A 475 31.26 8.60 24.95
C ILE A 475 32.25 7.73 24.17
N GLN A 476 32.71 6.62 24.75
CA GLN A 476 33.59 5.70 24.04
C GLN A 476 32.90 5.11 22.80
N MET A 477 31.65 4.71 22.92
CA MET A 477 30.88 4.18 21.79
C MET A 477 30.67 5.23 20.70
N LEU A 478 30.44 6.50 21.06
CA LEU A 478 30.39 7.60 20.09
C LEU A 478 31.75 7.76 19.36
N ASN A 479 32.88 7.62 20.07
CA ASN A 479 34.21 7.67 19.47
C ASN A 479 34.42 6.55 18.45
N ASP A 480 33.97 5.34 18.78
CA ASP A 480 34.09 4.17 17.91
C ASP A 480 33.27 4.40 16.62
N ILE A 481 32.03 4.90 16.73
CA ILE A 481 31.19 5.25 15.55
C ILE A 481 31.89 6.32 14.70
N LYS A 482 32.42 7.37 15.32
CA LYS A 482 33.11 8.47 14.61
C LYS A 482 34.33 8.00 13.80
N GLN A 483 34.98 6.90 14.21
CA GLN A 483 36.13 6.34 13.50
C GLN A 483 35.74 5.46 12.30
N THR A 484 34.48 5.02 12.24
CA THR A 484 33.96 4.25 11.09
C THR A 484 33.41 5.17 10.00
N PRO A 485 33.36 4.74 8.72
CA PRO A 485 32.69 5.51 7.66
C PRO A 485 31.23 5.78 8.01
N HIS A 486 30.83 7.05 7.97
CA HIS A 486 29.48 7.49 8.34
C HIS A 486 29.02 8.64 7.43
N SER A 487 27.71 8.91 7.40
CA SER A 487 27.12 9.96 6.56
C SER A 487 27.24 11.34 7.21
N GLU A 488 27.03 12.41 6.44
CA GLU A 488 26.93 13.79 6.99
C GLU A 488 25.81 13.92 8.03
N THR A 489 24.72 13.15 7.88
CA THR A 489 23.63 13.14 8.85
C THR A 489 24.07 12.51 10.18
N ASP A 490 24.87 11.45 10.12
CA ASP A 490 25.45 10.81 11.30
C ASP A 490 26.44 11.74 12.00
N GLU A 491 27.21 12.55 11.25
CA GLU A 491 28.14 13.52 11.83
C GLU A 491 27.42 14.62 12.62
N LEU A 492 26.31 15.15 12.08
CA LEU A 492 25.47 16.12 12.79
C LEU A 492 24.84 15.52 14.06
N TRP A 493 24.41 14.26 14.01
CA TRP A 493 23.91 13.56 15.19
C TRP A 493 25.00 13.33 16.23
N LEU A 494 26.17 12.82 15.81
CA LEU A 494 27.32 12.59 16.68
C LEU A 494 27.66 13.86 17.46
N ALA A 495 27.75 15.00 16.78
CA ALA A 495 28.04 16.29 17.42
C ALA A 495 27.04 16.64 18.53
N LYS A 496 25.74 16.37 18.33
CA LYS A 496 24.70 16.61 19.34
C LYS A 496 24.78 15.64 20.50
N GLU A 497 25.04 14.37 20.24
CA GLU A 497 25.19 13.37 21.29
C GLU A 497 26.43 13.60 22.15
N TYR A 498 27.55 14.01 21.54
CA TYR A 498 28.73 14.45 22.29
C TYR A 498 28.42 15.67 23.15
N HIS A 499 27.72 16.66 22.59
CA HIS A 499 27.33 17.85 23.35
C HIS A 499 26.45 17.49 24.55
N TRP A 500 25.46 16.61 24.36
CA TRP A 500 24.60 16.11 25.43
C TRP A 500 25.41 15.36 26.50
N ALA A 501 26.21 14.37 26.10
CA ALA A 501 26.97 13.52 27.02
C ALA A 501 28.01 14.31 27.83
N THR A 502 28.76 15.20 27.18
CA THR A 502 29.78 16.02 27.85
C THR A 502 29.17 17.09 28.76
N THR A 503 28.00 17.65 28.41
CA THR A 503 27.27 18.58 29.28
C THR A 503 26.73 17.86 30.51
N LEU A 504 26.12 16.68 30.32
CA LEU A 504 25.62 15.86 31.41
C LEU A 504 26.75 15.43 32.36
N MET A 505 27.90 15.02 31.82
CA MET A 505 29.06 14.65 32.61
C MET A 505 29.53 15.79 33.53
N LYS A 506 29.59 17.03 33.02
CA LYS A 506 29.93 18.20 33.84
C LYS A 506 28.93 18.44 34.97
N GLN A 507 27.64 18.26 34.71
CA GLN A 507 26.59 18.43 35.71
C GLN A 507 26.70 17.38 36.83
N LEU A 508 27.08 16.14 36.48
CA LEU A 508 27.21 15.05 37.45
C LEU A 508 28.45 15.19 38.36
N TYR A 509 29.54 15.81 37.88
CA TYR A 509 30.74 16.06 38.70
C TYR A 509 30.62 17.27 39.65
N ILE A 510 29.58 18.09 39.51
CA ILE A 510 29.31 19.24 40.40
C ILE A 510 28.49 18.81 41.64
N LEU A 511 27.88 17.62 41.61
CA LEU A 511 27.14 16.97 42.70
C LEU A 511 28.05 15.98 43.45
#